data_AF-A0A651F7F4-F1
#
_entry.id   AF-A0A651F7F4-F1
#
_cell.length_a   1.000
_cell.length_b   1.000
_cell.length_c   1.000
_cell.angle_alpha   90.00
_cell.angle_beta   90.00
_cell.angle_gamma   90.00
#
_symmetry.space_group_name_H-M   'P 1'
#
loop_
_entity.id
_entity.type
_entity.pdbx_description
1 polymer ?
#
loop_
_entity_poly.entity_id
_entity_poly.type
_entity_poly.pdbx_seq_one_letter_code
_entity_poly.pdbx_strand_id
1 'polypeptide(L)' 'MPSYVYTETLAKMSKQELQQLYYTLLAEYRKLPEGSPARQTTGELLSRVQRILHRKAITGQAMHFS' A
#
# COMPACT_ATOMS: atom_id res chain seq x y z
N MET A 1 -14.77 8.50 -10.53
CA MET A 1 -14.66 8.21 -9.08
C MET A 1 -14.30 6.74 -8.86
N PRO A 2 -13.06 6.40 -8.48
CA PRO A 2 -12.79 5.06 -7.92
C PRO A 2 -11.83 5.02 -6.71
N SER A 3 -11.29 6.14 -6.22
CA SER A 3 -10.19 6.14 -5.23
C SER A 3 -10.60 5.74 -3.80
N TYR A 4 -11.87 5.93 -3.42
CA TYR A 4 -12.36 5.60 -2.08
C TYR A 4 -12.51 4.09 -1.86
N VAL A 5 -13.02 3.35 -2.86
CA VAL A 5 -13.28 1.90 -2.76
C VAL A 5 -11.99 1.08 -2.57
N TYR A 6 -10.87 1.52 -3.17
CA TYR A 6 -9.58 0.87 -2.97
C TYR A 6 -9.04 1.07 -1.55
N THR A 7 -9.23 2.25 -0.94
CA THR A 7 -8.60 2.57 0.35
C THR A 7 -9.24 1.80 1.51
N GLU A 8 -10.57 1.65 1.51
CA GLU A 8 -11.26 0.84 2.53
C GLU A 8 -10.92 -0.64 2.43
N THR A 9 -10.84 -1.16 1.21
CA THR A 9 -10.44 -2.55 0.95
C THR A 9 -9.03 -2.81 1.46
N LEU A 10 -8.07 -1.93 1.14
CA LEU A 10 -6.69 -2.03 1.64
C LEU A 10 -6.60 -1.91 3.17
N ALA A 11 -7.44 -1.08 3.80
CA ALA A 11 -7.42 -0.90 5.25
C ALA A 11 -7.87 -2.18 6.01
N LYS A 12 -8.74 -2.98 5.39
CA LYS A 12 -9.24 -4.26 5.94
C LYS A 12 -8.25 -5.41 5.81
N MET A 13 -7.29 -5.33 4.89
CA MET A 13 -6.24 -6.34 4.74
C MET A 13 -5.36 -6.46 5.99
N SER A 14 -4.87 -7.67 6.26
CA SER A 14 -3.87 -7.92 7.29
C SER A 14 -2.54 -7.24 6.95
N LYS A 15 -1.67 -7.09 7.95
CA LYS A 15 -0.32 -6.53 7.74
C LYS A 15 0.49 -7.38 6.74
N GLN A 16 0.38 -8.70 6.81
CA GLN A 16 1.10 -9.62 5.92
C GLN A 16 0.63 -9.49 4.48
N GLU A 17 -0.69 -9.46 4.25
CA GLU A 17 -1.26 -9.28 2.91
C GLU A 17 -0.86 -7.92 2.31
N LEU A 18 -0.86 -6.86 3.12
CA LEU A 18 -0.38 -5.54 2.68
C LEU A 18 1.12 -5.52 2.37
N GLN A 19 1.95 -6.26 3.12
CA GLN A 19 3.37 -6.39 2.83
C GLN A 19 3.61 -7.14 1.51
N GLN A 20 2.90 -8.24 1.29
CA GLN A 20 2.96 -8.98 0.02
C GLN A 20 2.53 -8.09 -1.15
N LEU A 21 1.41 -7.37 -1.00
CA LEU A 21 0.93 -6.44 -2.00
C LEU A 21 1.95 -5.32 -2.28
N TYR A 22 2.57 -4.76 -1.24
CA TYR A 22 3.63 -3.75 -1.38
C TYR A 22 4.80 -4.27 -2.23
N TYR A 23 5.31 -5.47 -1.94
CA TYR A 23 6.42 -6.03 -2.70
C TYR A 23 6.07 -6.33 -4.15
N THR A 24 4.87 -6.85 -4.41
CA THR A 24 4.36 -7.06 -5.77
C THR A 24 4.27 -5.73 -6.53
N LEU A 25 3.66 -4.71 -5.94
CA LEU A 25 3.55 -3.38 -6.56
C LEU A 25 4.92 -2.73 -6.79
N LEU A 26 5.87 -2.91 -5.88
CA LEU A 26 7.23 -2.39 -6.03
C LEU A 26 7.97 -3.06 -7.18
N ALA A 27 7.83 -4.38 -7.33
CA ALA A 27 8.41 -5.13 -8.44
C ALA A 27 7.82 -4.67 -9.78
N GLU A 28 6.51 -4.52 -9.86
CA GLU A 28 5.82 -4.03 -11.07
C GLU A 28 6.19 -2.58 -11.38
N TYR A 29 6.21 -1.69 -10.39
CA TYR A 29 6.62 -0.29 -10.56
C TYR A 29 8.00 -0.15 -11.19
N ARG A 30 8.96 -1.00 -10.79
CA ARG A 30 10.33 -1.00 -11.32
C ARG A 30 10.44 -1.47 -12.78
N LYS A 31 9.51 -2.31 -13.24
CA LYS A 31 9.47 -2.80 -14.63
C LYS A 31 8.80 -1.80 -15.57
N LEU A 32 8.01 -0.86 -15.04
CA LEU A 32 7.24 0.06 -15.86
C LEU A 32 8.11 1.21 -16.40
N PRO A 33 7.92 1.60 -17.68
CA PRO A 33 8.62 2.73 -18.26
C PRO A 33 8.38 4.01 -17.48
N GLU A 34 9.41 4.84 -17.37
CA GLU A 34 9.30 6.16 -16.77
C GLU A 34 8.29 7.02 -17.52
N GLY A 35 7.51 7.82 -16.79
CA GLY A 35 6.46 8.67 -17.37
C GLY A 35 5.20 7.92 -17.83
N SER A 36 5.19 6.59 -17.86
CA SER A 36 3.99 5.84 -18.29
C SER A 36 2.82 6.04 -17.33
N PRO A 37 1.56 6.16 -17.83
CA PRO A 37 0.37 6.25 -16.98
C PRO A 37 0.23 5.06 -16.03
N ALA A 38 0.66 3.87 -16.48
CA ALA A 38 0.72 2.67 -15.64
C ALA A 38 1.67 2.85 -14.46
N ARG A 39 2.87 3.41 -14.67
CA ARG A 39 3.82 3.67 -13.57
C ARG A 39 3.28 4.66 -12.56
N GLN A 40 2.61 5.71 -13.04
CA GLN A 40 1.96 6.70 -12.16
C GLN A 40 0.88 6.04 -11.29
N THR A 41 -0.02 5.27 -11.92
CA THR A 41 -1.12 4.57 -11.22
C THR A 41 -0.59 3.56 -10.20
N THR A 42 0.40 2.74 -10.58
CA THR A 42 1.04 1.77 -9.68
C THR A 42 1.78 2.47 -8.54
N GLY A 43 2.44 3.60 -8.81
CA GLY A 43 3.14 4.41 -7.80
C GLY A 43 2.19 5.03 -6.77
N GLU A 44 1.02 5.50 -7.20
CA GLU A 44 -0.03 5.98 -6.29
C GLU A 44 -0.53 4.86 -5.37
N LEU A 45 -0.82 3.68 -5.94
CA LEU A 45 -1.28 2.54 -5.16
C LEU A 45 -0.21 2.05 -4.18
N LEU A 46 1.06 1.95 -4.62
CA LEU A 46 2.21 1.61 -3.78
C LEU A 46 2.32 2.57 -2.59
N SER A 47 2.20 3.87 -2.83
CA SER A 47 2.25 4.91 -1.79
C SER A 47 1.10 4.77 -0.78
N ARG A 48 -0.11 4.43 -1.25
CA ARG A 48 -1.27 4.19 -0.38
C ARG A 48 -1.06 2.96 0.51
N VAL A 49 -0.60 1.85 -0.06
CA VAL A 49 -0.28 0.61 0.68
C VAL A 49 0.80 0.88 1.74
N GLN A 50 1.86 1.59 1.38
CA GLN A 50 2.93 1.95 2.32
C GLN A 50 2.41 2.79 3.50
N ARG A 51 1.52 3.76 3.24
CA ARG A 51 0.91 4.58 4.29
C ARG A 51 0.05 3.74 5.25
N ILE A 52 -0.72 2.79 4.73
CA ILE A 52 -1.56 1.89 5.55
C ILE A 52 -0.67 0.97 6.39
N LEU A 53 0.40 0.42 5.82
CA LEU A 53 1.39 -0.38 6.55
C LEU A 53 2.03 0.42 7.70
N HIS A 54 2.43 1.66 7.44
CA HIS A 54 3.02 2.53 8.45
C HIS A 54 2.02 2.83 9.59
N ARG A 55 0.76 3.14 9.25
CA ARG A 55 -0.30 3.33 10.26
C ARG A 55 -0.51 2.08 11.11
N LYS A 56 -0.61 0.90 10.49
CA LYS A 56 -0.78 -0.37 11.22
C LYS A 56 0.42 -0.72 12.10
N ALA A 57 1.64 -0.33 11.71
CA ALA A 57 2.83 -0.52 12.53
C ALA A 57 2.81 0.38 13.79
N ILE A 58 2.37 1.63 13.66
CA ILE A 58 2.21 2.56 14.79
C ILE A 58 1.11 2.07 15.74
N THR A 59 -0.07 1.74 15.22
CA THR A 59 -1.19 1.27 16.05
C THR A 59 -0.89 -0.08 16.71
N GLY A 60 -0.11 -0.95 16.06
CA GLY A 60 0.33 -2.22 16.65
C GLY A 60 1.38 -2.05 17.75
N GLN A 61 2.22 -1.00 17.71
CA GLN A 61 3.13 -0.66 18.80
C GLN A 61 2.41 -0.01 19.99
N ALA A 62 1.37 0.78 19.75
CA ALA A 62 0.59 1.44 20.80
C ALA A 62 -0.14 0.45 21.73
N MET A 63 -0.34 -0.81 21.32
CA MET A 63 -1.00 -1.84 22.12
C MET A 63 -0.04 -2.66 23.02
N HIS A 64 1.26 -2.39 22.98
CA HIS A 64 2.28 -3.10 23.76
C HIS A 64 2.82 -2.30 24.97
N PHE A 65 2.12 -1.24 25.37
CA PHE A 65 2.41 -0.46 26.59
C PHE A 65 1.21 -0.51 27.54
N SER A 66 0.94 -1.68 28.11
CA SER A 66 0.06 -1.87 29.28
C SER A 66 0.57 -3.05 30.11
#